data_AF-A0A1A8MY04-F1
#
_entry.id   AF-A0A1A8MY04-F1
#
_cell.length_a   1.000
_cell.length_b   1.000
_cell.length_c   1.000
_cell.angle_alpha   90.00
_cell.angle_beta   90.00
_cell.angle_gamma   90.00
#
_symmetry.space_group_name_H-M   'P 1'
#
loop_
_entity.id
_entity.type
_entity.pdbx_description
1 polymer ?
#
loop_
_entity_poly.entity_id
_entity_poly.type
_entity_poly.pdbx_seq_one_letter_code
_entity_poly.pdbx_strand_id
1 'polypeptide(L)'
;MSELLGSQDCIKSLQKDLADIQAAIVDVFSRTGPVSFTSWKFPDKLSCNLDMLALLEEYDYVDGEDAFNQHSHIVLLELVIDRLLLLLQSVSVYNEVPRGRQRGEQTQQTTCLSVGLVVKNYCGNLLLSANKKEPFKDTKPFDSNNTNTVLSNPAITSSKTDLSSFCASALSSASSFDFVPQTNNTPCYPKAEQHHVSCQTTSSSLIPCSACHQVQSLLRNTGDALIDLLQSEGLPSSLQPLAAAMEDIVGDMTSGDVAQWAEEQLRDTSRLTKHLKDVQGTVQPLEERIAVAEMERDSFKSQLESAQKQFKQELEKHQINSVQLEFSLRKAQRSSKETEQRLQKEQQQLKRENMSLEETNNRLKEKIALQHDSLQVLETEKKALHEKVKNLQTEKEACCRLQEQIQQLETQVSDATFLLDKEKAKYRSACRQQESMLAKQKSLLERVDALDEECEELQRELGEKEEERITLHNQMSKVEEQQAQLTQQQNLCEELQKEKQTLEVNVDELKKQVADLTRRVDSLKERERLLVAFPELNNWSQAQPQSTGNLILDMEQQLQANRIRIKVMEQENATLHKSLEKLKTRAQQNACRVRMYTKEFHVK
;
A
#
# COMPACT_ATOMS: atom_id res chain seq x y z
N MET A 1 21.15 15.99 -6.04
CA MET A 1 22.43 16.41 -6.65
C MET A 1 22.29 17.61 -7.60
N SER A 2 21.17 17.82 -8.30
CA SER A 2 20.99 19.00 -9.18
C SER A 2 20.89 20.35 -8.44
N GLU A 3 20.55 20.35 -7.15
CA GLU A 3 20.31 21.57 -6.34
C GLU A 3 21.57 22.42 -6.04
N LEU A 4 22.78 21.93 -6.37
CA LEU A 4 24.05 22.66 -6.20
C LEU A 4 24.58 23.28 -7.51
N LEU A 5 24.06 22.85 -8.66
CA LEU A 5 24.53 23.30 -9.97
C LEU A 5 24.01 24.71 -10.24
N GLY A 6 24.91 25.65 -10.54
CA GLY A 6 24.55 27.07 -10.67
C GLY A 6 24.36 27.84 -9.36
N SER A 7 24.67 27.26 -8.19
CA SER A 7 24.62 28.01 -6.92
C SER A 7 25.65 29.14 -6.88
N GLN A 8 25.27 30.28 -6.28
CA GLN A 8 26.10 31.49 -6.22
C GLN A 8 27.47 31.24 -5.56
N ASP A 9 27.51 30.47 -4.47
CA ASP A 9 28.75 30.17 -3.76
C ASP A 9 29.71 29.32 -4.60
N CYS A 10 29.20 28.37 -5.37
CA CYS A 10 30.03 27.59 -6.28
C CYS A 10 30.58 28.43 -7.45
N ILE A 11 29.79 29.32 -8.04
CA ILE A 11 30.25 30.22 -9.12
C ILE A 11 31.35 31.15 -8.60
N LYS A 12 31.15 31.80 -7.43
CA LYS A 12 32.15 32.66 -6.80
C LYS A 12 33.43 31.89 -6.40
N SER A 13 33.30 30.63 -5.96
CA SER A 13 34.48 29.78 -5.71
C SER A 13 35.25 29.51 -7.00
N LEU A 14 34.57 29.10 -8.07
CA LEU A 14 35.21 28.80 -9.36
C LEU A 14 35.88 30.03 -9.98
N GLN A 15 35.27 31.21 -9.89
CA GLN A 15 35.89 32.47 -10.33
C GLN A 15 37.18 32.76 -9.55
N LYS A 16 37.18 32.53 -8.24
CA LYS A 16 38.38 32.70 -7.40
C LYS A 16 39.46 31.68 -7.74
N ASP A 17 39.10 30.41 -7.85
CA ASP A 17 40.03 29.34 -8.22
C ASP A 17 40.68 29.63 -9.60
N LEU A 18 39.89 30.15 -10.55
CA LEU A 18 40.40 30.61 -11.85
C LEU A 18 41.38 31.79 -11.74
N ALA A 19 41.10 32.77 -10.88
CA ALA A 19 42.02 33.89 -10.63
C ALA A 19 43.34 33.42 -9.99
N ASP A 20 43.27 32.52 -9.01
CA ASP A 20 44.44 31.95 -8.34
C ASP A 20 45.29 31.09 -9.30
N ILE A 21 44.67 30.26 -10.15
CA ILE A 21 45.37 29.50 -11.19
C ILE A 21 45.98 30.43 -12.25
N GLN A 22 45.26 31.48 -12.67
CA GLN A 22 45.78 32.47 -13.62
C GLN A 22 47.00 33.21 -13.05
N ALA A 23 47.00 33.56 -11.76
CA ALA A 23 48.17 34.14 -11.09
C ALA A 23 49.37 33.18 -11.09
N ALA A 24 49.17 31.89 -10.86
CA ALA A 24 50.21 30.87 -10.95
C ALA A 24 50.77 30.72 -12.38
N ILE A 25 49.92 30.79 -13.41
CA ILE A 25 50.36 30.79 -14.82
C ILE A 25 51.22 32.02 -15.12
N VAL A 26 50.86 33.19 -14.60
CA VAL A 26 51.64 34.43 -14.77
C VAL A 26 53.02 34.35 -14.10
N ASP A 27 53.16 33.74 -12.91
CA ASP A 27 54.49 33.49 -12.30
C ASP A 27 55.36 32.57 -13.17
N VAL A 28 54.79 31.49 -13.73
CA VAL A 28 55.53 30.62 -14.65
C VAL A 28 55.93 31.36 -15.93
N PHE A 29 55.00 32.11 -16.54
CA PHE A 29 55.25 32.93 -17.72
C PHE A 29 56.29 34.03 -17.50
N SER A 30 56.45 34.55 -16.28
CA SER A 30 57.53 35.50 -15.95
C SER A 30 58.94 34.91 -16.18
N ARG A 31 59.05 33.58 -16.21
CA ARG A 31 60.32 32.83 -16.35
C ARG A 31 60.46 32.12 -17.69
N THR A 32 59.35 31.65 -18.28
CA THR A 32 59.36 30.97 -19.60
C THR A 32 59.08 31.90 -20.79
N GLY A 33 58.52 33.07 -20.54
CA GLY A 33 57.72 33.81 -21.52
C GLY A 33 56.35 33.16 -21.75
N PRO A 34 55.43 33.84 -22.47
CA PRO A 34 54.12 33.28 -22.83
C PRO A 34 54.28 32.07 -23.75
N VAL A 35 53.50 31.01 -23.51
CA VAL A 35 53.59 29.78 -24.30
C VAL A 35 52.36 29.60 -25.20
N SER A 36 52.61 29.39 -26.50
CA SER A 36 51.63 29.42 -27.59
C SER A 36 50.84 28.11 -27.76
N PHE A 37 50.06 27.71 -26.75
CA PHE A 37 49.14 26.57 -26.87
C PHE A 37 47.70 27.02 -27.19
N THR A 38 46.98 26.25 -28.00
CA THR A 38 45.53 26.42 -28.23
C THR A 38 44.76 26.12 -26.95
N SER A 39 43.70 26.87 -26.67
CA SER A 39 42.80 26.57 -25.56
C SER A 39 42.05 25.26 -25.81
N TRP A 40 41.89 24.49 -24.73
CA TRP A 40 41.05 23.31 -24.67
C TRP A 40 39.57 23.68 -24.70
N LYS A 41 39.18 24.76 -24.00
CA LYS A 41 37.80 25.28 -23.98
C LYS A 41 37.43 26.06 -25.26
N PHE A 42 38.35 26.83 -25.81
CA PHE A 42 38.17 27.65 -27.01
C PHE A 42 39.24 27.29 -28.07
N PRO A 43 39.07 26.19 -28.84
CA PRO A 43 40.10 25.68 -29.75
C PRO A 43 40.49 26.64 -30.89
N ASP A 44 39.67 27.64 -31.15
CA ASP A 44 39.88 28.75 -32.07
C ASP A 44 40.85 29.83 -31.53
N LYS A 45 41.16 29.81 -30.23
CA LYS A 45 41.97 30.81 -29.53
C LYS A 45 43.22 30.19 -28.91
N LEU A 46 44.27 31.00 -28.76
CA LEU A 46 45.43 30.64 -27.94
C LEU A 46 45.08 30.84 -26.46
N SER A 47 45.35 29.83 -25.61
CA SER A 47 44.97 29.87 -24.19
C SER A 47 45.65 31.02 -23.44
N CYS A 48 46.88 31.39 -23.84
CA CYS A 48 47.62 32.53 -23.30
C CYS A 48 47.05 33.91 -23.69
N ASN A 49 46.21 34.00 -24.73
CA ASN A 49 45.60 35.24 -25.23
C ASN A 49 44.13 35.40 -24.82
N LEU A 50 43.61 34.50 -23.99
CA LEU A 50 42.25 34.58 -23.48
C LEU A 50 42.15 35.66 -22.39
N ASP A 51 41.26 36.63 -22.59
CA ASP A 51 40.96 37.65 -21.58
C ASP A 51 40.16 37.02 -20.44
N MET A 52 40.87 36.70 -19.36
CA MET A 52 40.26 36.12 -18.17
C MET A 52 39.41 37.10 -17.37
N LEU A 53 39.60 38.41 -17.49
CA LEU A 53 38.75 39.37 -16.79
C LEU A 53 37.38 39.43 -17.48
N ALA A 54 37.37 39.58 -18.80
CA ALA A 54 36.13 39.57 -19.58
C ALA A 54 35.35 38.26 -19.42
N LEU A 55 36.02 37.10 -19.44
CA LEU A 55 35.37 35.80 -19.26
C LEU A 55 34.81 35.58 -17.84
N LEU A 56 35.45 36.11 -16.80
CA LEU A 56 34.94 36.00 -15.42
C LEU A 56 33.75 36.91 -15.16
N GLU A 57 33.69 38.07 -15.85
CA GLU A 57 32.56 39.00 -15.84
C GLU A 57 31.38 38.48 -16.70
N GLU A 58 31.65 37.90 -17.87
CA GLU A 58 30.64 37.31 -18.77
C GLU A 58 29.88 36.13 -18.13
N TYR A 59 30.53 35.37 -17.25
CA TYR A 59 29.97 34.19 -16.59
C TYR A 59 29.77 34.38 -15.06
N ASP A 60 29.49 35.60 -14.60
CA ASP A 60 29.12 35.87 -13.20
C ASP A 60 27.71 35.35 -12.85
N TYR A 61 27.40 35.29 -11.55
CA TYR A 61 26.09 34.87 -11.05
C TYR A 61 25.04 35.97 -11.24
N VAL A 62 23.91 35.61 -11.87
CA VAL A 62 22.76 36.50 -12.09
C VAL A 62 21.57 36.00 -11.27
N ASP A 63 21.02 36.84 -10.39
CA ASP A 63 19.89 36.48 -9.54
C ASP A 63 18.62 36.21 -10.37
N GLY A 64 17.95 35.09 -10.09
CA GLY A 64 16.75 34.63 -10.82
C GLY A 64 16.97 33.89 -12.15
N GLU A 65 18.21 33.76 -12.66
CA GLU A 65 18.49 33.08 -13.94
C GLU A 65 19.14 31.69 -13.78
N ASP A 66 18.43 30.74 -13.17
CA ASP A 66 18.95 29.39 -12.86
C ASP A 66 19.60 28.66 -14.05
N ALA A 67 19.00 28.76 -15.25
CA ALA A 67 19.53 28.11 -16.45
C ALA A 67 20.84 28.75 -16.95
N PHE A 68 20.97 30.09 -16.83
CA PHE A 68 22.20 30.80 -17.12
C PHE A 68 23.27 30.47 -16.08
N ASN A 69 22.93 30.52 -14.79
CA ASN A 69 23.86 30.18 -13.71
C ASN A 69 24.38 28.73 -13.83
N GLN A 70 23.54 27.76 -14.20
CA GLN A 70 23.97 26.39 -14.49
C GLN A 70 24.94 26.34 -15.68
N HIS A 71 24.71 27.13 -16.73
CA HIS A 71 25.64 27.25 -17.86
C HIS A 71 26.98 27.89 -17.44
N SER A 72 26.95 29.02 -16.74
CA SER A 72 28.14 29.71 -16.21
C SER A 72 28.96 28.80 -15.30
N HIS A 73 28.32 28.05 -14.39
CA HIS A 73 29.00 27.07 -13.54
C HIS A 73 29.75 26.00 -14.37
N ILE A 74 29.13 25.46 -15.43
CA ILE A 74 29.77 24.48 -16.31
C ILE A 74 30.94 25.13 -17.08
N VAL A 75 30.75 26.32 -17.65
CA VAL A 75 31.79 27.01 -18.42
C VAL A 75 32.99 27.40 -17.55
N LEU A 76 32.76 27.86 -16.32
CA LEU A 76 33.83 28.15 -15.36
C LEU A 76 34.59 26.87 -14.96
N LEU A 77 33.90 25.74 -14.76
CA LEU A 77 34.54 24.45 -14.49
C LEU A 77 35.39 23.96 -15.69
N GLU A 78 34.90 24.13 -16.91
CA GLU A 78 35.67 23.84 -18.12
C GLU A 78 36.87 24.78 -18.30
N LEU A 79 36.74 26.06 -17.90
CA LEU A 79 37.86 27.01 -17.84
C LEU A 79 38.91 26.61 -16.79
N VAL A 80 38.51 26.03 -15.65
CA VAL A 80 39.49 25.52 -14.66
C VAL A 80 40.34 24.42 -15.28
N ILE A 81 39.71 23.52 -16.05
CA ILE A 81 40.42 22.48 -16.80
C ILE A 81 41.36 23.10 -17.84
N ASP A 82 40.91 24.08 -18.62
CA ASP A 82 41.75 24.82 -19.59
C ASP A 82 43.00 25.43 -18.94
N ARG A 83 42.82 26.12 -17.81
CA ARG A 83 43.90 26.80 -17.09
C ARG A 83 44.89 25.82 -16.47
N LEU A 84 44.40 24.74 -15.85
CA LEU A 84 45.28 23.69 -15.31
C LEU A 84 46.08 22.99 -16.42
N LEU A 85 45.50 22.80 -17.61
CA LEU A 85 46.22 22.29 -18.78
C LEU A 85 47.31 23.26 -19.23
N LEU A 86 47.00 24.55 -19.37
CA LEU A 86 48.00 25.57 -19.72
C LEU A 86 49.13 25.62 -18.68
N LEU A 87 48.81 25.55 -17.38
CA LEU A 87 49.80 25.52 -16.31
C LEU A 87 50.73 24.29 -16.42
N LEU A 88 50.17 23.10 -16.60
CA LEU A 88 50.94 21.85 -16.78
C LEU A 88 51.85 21.92 -18.02
N GLN A 89 51.33 22.43 -19.14
CA GLN A 89 52.12 22.63 -20.36
C GLN A 89 53.25 23.66 -20.15
N SER A 90 52.97 24.76 -19.46
CA SER A 90 53.93 25.84 -19.19
C SER A 90 55.05 25.39 -18.25
N VAL A 91 54.73 24.64 -17.19
CA VAL A 91 55.73 24.04 -16.30
C VAL A 91 56.51 22.92 -17.01
N SER A 92 55.90 22.20 -17.96
CA SER A 92 56.63 21.25 -18.80
C SER A 92 57.72 21.93 -19.63
N VAL A 93 57.42 23.10 -20.22
CA VAL A 93 58.39 23.93 -20.95
C VAL A 93 59.43 24.53 -20.00
N TYR A 94 59.02 25.03 -18.83
CA TYR A 94 59.95 25.52 -17.80
C TYR A 94 61.02 24.49 -17.42
N ASN A 95 60.64 23.21 -17.28
CA ASN A 95 61.57 22.11 -16.97
C ASN A 95 62.52 21.72 -18.12
N GLU A 96 62.30 22.27 -19.33
CA GLU A 96 63.18 22.10 -20.49
C GLU A 96 64.18 23.25 -20.64
N VAL A 97 63.85 24.48 -20.20
CA VAL A 97 64.73 25.67 -20.30
C VAL A 97 66.12 25.44 -19.69
N PRO A 98 66.30 24.84 -18.48
CA PRO A 98 67.62 24.57 -17.90
C PRO A 98 68.44 23.50 -18.63
N ARG A 99 67.87 22.77 -19.60
CA ARG A 99 68.52 21.60 -20.21
C ARG A 99 69.47 21.92 -21.36
N GLY A 100 69.58 23.19 -21.75
CA GLY A 100 70.51 23.62 -22.80
C GLY A 100 70.27 23.00 -24.18
N ARG A 101 69.09 22.42 -24.43
CA ARG A 101 68.71 22.03 -25.79
C ARG A 101 68.50 23.31 -26.58
N GLN A 102 69.41 23.55 -27.52
CA GLN A 102 69.23 24.58 -28.53
C GLN A 102 67.86 24.41 -29.19
N ARG A 103 67.18 25.54 -29.36
CA ARG A 103 65.97 25.72 -30.14
C ARG A 103 66.29 25.45 -31.61
N GLY A 104 66.42 24.18 -31.97
CA GLY A 104 66.03 23.76 -33.31
C GLY A 104 64.56 24.13 -33.50
N GLU A 105 64.20 24.62 -34.68
CA GLU A 105 62.86 25.11 -35.01
C GLU A 105 61.85 23.96 -35.07
N GLN A 106 61.55 23.37 -33.91
CA GLN A 106 60.37 22.55 -33.74
C GLN A 106 59.18 23.51 -33.71
N THR A 107 58.50 23.56 -34.86
CA THR A 107 57.20 24.17 -35.08
C THR A 107 56.39 24.17 -33.79
N GLN A 108 56.11 25.35 -33.23
CA GLN A 108 55.21 25.47 -32.09
C GLN A 108 53.88 24.86 -32.54
N GLN A 109 53.59 23.65 -32.07
CA GLN A 109 52.45 22.88 -32.53
C GLN A 109 51.18 23.52 -32.00
N THR A 110 50.56 24.36 -32.83
CA THR A 110 49.24 24.97 -32.68
C THR A 110 48.14 23.92 -32.86
N THR A 111 48.27 22.80 -32.15
CA THR A 111 47.37 21.66 -32.19
C THR A 111 46.94 21.34 -30.78
N CYS A 112 45.62 21.26 -30.56
CA CYS A 112 45.06 20.94 -29.25
C CYS A 112 45.53 19.54 -28.79
N LEU A 113 46.48 19.52 -27.87
CA LEU A 113 46.99 18.30 -27.27
C LEU A 113 45.91 17.71 -26.35
N SER A 114 45.68 16.40 -26.43
CA SER A 114 44.73 15.75 -25.53
C SER A 114 45.22 15.81 -24.08
N VAL A 115 44.27 15.91 -23.13
CA VAL A 115 44.53 15.98 -21.68
C VAL A 115 45.52 14.91 -21.23
N GLY A 116 45.32 13.66 -21.66
CA GLY A 116 46.21 12.54 -21.33
C GLY A 116 47.63 12.69 -21.87
N LEU A 117 47.82 13.32 -23.03
CA LEU A 117 49.14 13.58 -23.60
C LEU A 117 49.87 14.72 -22.87
N VAL A 118 49.14 15.78 -22.48
CA VAL A 118 49.67 16.87 -21.64
C VAL A 118 50.18 16.33 -20.31
N VAL A 119 49.34 15.55 -19.60
CA VAL A 119 49.72 14.94 -18.31
C VAL A 119 50.88 13.96 -18.47
N LYS A 120 50.90 13.14 -19.53
CA LYS A 120 52.00 12.21 -19.81
C LYS A 120 53.33 12.94 -20.05
N ASN A 121 53.32 14.03 -20.83
CA ASN A 121 54.51 14.83 -21.09
C ASN A 121 55.01 15.53 -19.81
N TYR A 122 54.10 16.12 -19.02
CA TYR A 122 54.44 16.72 -17.73
C TYR A 122 55.08 15.71 -16.77
N CYS A 123 54.44 14.56 -16.55
CA CYS A 123 54.96 13.50 -15.69
C CYS A 123 56.30 12.94 -16.19
N GLY A 124 56.46 12.79 -17.51
CA GLY A 124 57.72 12.39 -18.14
C GLY A 124 58.84 13.39 -17.84
N ASN A 125 58.61 14.69 -18.07
CA ASN A 125 59.57 15.75 -17.79
C ASN A 125 59.89 15.87 -16.29
N LEU A 126 58.88 15.73 -15.42
CA LEU A 126 59.04 15.76 -13.96
C LEU A 126 59.93 14.61 -13.45
N LEU A 127 59.69 13.38 -13.91
CA LEU A 127 60.53 12.21 -13.58
C LEU A 127 61.96 12.36 -14.14
N LEU A 128 62.10 12.91 -15.34
CA LEU A 128 63.39 13.23 -15.94
C LEU A 128 64.13 14.37 -15.23
N SER A 129 63.46 15.24 -14.47
CA SER A 129 64.10 16.22 -13.57
C SER A 129 64.45 15.62 -12.21
N ALA A 130 63.58 14.79 -11.64
CA ALA A 130 63.83 14.14 -10.34
C ALA A 130 65.05 13.19 -10.37
N ASN A 131 65.30 12.55 -11.52
CA ASN A 131 66.47 11.67 -11.71
C ASN A 131 67.80 12.42 -11.93
N LYS A 132 67.81 13.76 -12.05
CA LYS A 132 69.04 14.57 -12.05
C LYS A 132 69.39 15.05 -10.64
N LYS A 133 69.81 14.13 -9.77
CA LYS A 133 70.54 14.49 -8.55
C LYS A 133 72.03 14.61 -8.84
N GLU A 134 72.51 15.82 -9.10
CA GLU A 134 73.91 16.12 -8.77
C GLU A 134 74.06 16.20 -7.24
N PRO A 135 75.17 15.70 -6.66
CA PRO A 135 75.42 15.81 -5.24
C PRO A 135 75.84 17.24 -4.89
N PHE A 136 74.94 18.01 -4.28
CA PHE A 136 75.33 19.24 -3.59
C PHE A 136 76.36 18.89 -2.51
N LYS A 137 77.58 19.42 -2.65
CA LYS A 137 78.63 19.31 -1.63
C LYS A 137 78.20 20.06 -0.37
N ASP A 138 78.40 19.43 0.78
CA ASP A 138 78.33 20.09 2.08
C ASP A 138 79.27 21.30 2.11
N THR A 139 78.70 22.48 2.37
CA THR A 139 79.49 23.68 2.67
C THR A 139 79.80 23.67 4.17
N LYS A 140 80.97 23.14 4.53
CA LYS A 140 81.53 23.37 5.88
C LYS A 140 82.07 24.80 5.99
N PRO A 141 82.00 25.43 7.18
CA PRO A 141 82.59 26.73 7.41
C PRO A 141 84.12 26.64 7.38
N PHE A 142 84.78 27.71 6.95
CA PHE A 142 86.25 27.79 6.98
C PHE A 142 86.71 29.11 7.59
N ASP A 143 87.33 29.03 8.76
CA ASP A 143 88.11 30.09 9.36
C ASP A 143 89.53 30.13 8.76
N SER A 144 90.00 31.34 8.49
CA SER A 144 91.36 31.82 8.77
C SER A 144 92.57 30.85 8.62
N ASN A 145 93.28 30.91 7.49
CA ASN A 145 94.69 31.38 7.41
C ASN A 145 95.51 30.87 6.21
N ASN A 146 96.14 31.83 5.52
CA ASN A 146 97.55 31.84 5.08
C ASN A 146 98.16 30.61 4.34
N THR A 147 98.40 30.71 3.02
CA THR A 147 99.76 30.95 2.45
C THR A 147 99.80 30.99 0.91
N ASN A 148 100.84 31.65 0.39
CA ASN A 148 101.18 31.92 -1.01
C ASN A 148 101.22 30.70 -1.96
N THR A 149 100.99 30.90 -3.28
CA THR A 149 102.06 30.84 -4.33
C THR A 149 101.51 30.93 -5.77
N VAL A 150 101.73 32.09 -6.42
CA VAL A 150 102.29 32.36 -7.79
C VAL A 150 101.69 31.71 -9.07
N LEU A 151 101.58 32.56 -10.12
CA LEU A 151 101.39 32.33 -11.57
C LEU A 151 99.99 31.86 -12.06
N SER A 152 99.30 32.54 -12.98
CA SER A 152 99.84 33.13 -14.23
C SER A 152 98.93 34.21 -14.84
N ASN A 153 99.53 35.25 -15.44
CA ASN A 153 98.89 36.05 -16.50
C ASN A 153 98.82 35.22 -17.80
N PRO A 154 97.98 35.61 -18.77
CA PRO A 154 98.57 36.36 -19.89
C PRO A 154 97.83 37.67 -20.22
N ALA A 155 98.48 38.48 -21.06
CA ALA A 155 98.19 39.89 -21.23
C ALA A 155 97.48 40.22 -22.55
N ILE A 156 96.90 41.44 -22.58
CA ILE A 156 96.65 42.29 -23.76
C ILE A 156 95.59 41.80 -24.79
N THR A 157 94.53 42.60 -24.92
CA THR A 157 94.25 43.26 -26.20
C THR A 157 93.46 44.55 -26.00
N SER A 158 93.77 45.55 -26.82
CA SER A 158 93.23 46.91 -26.80
C SER A 158 91.91 47.06 -27.54
N SER A 159 91.03 47.97 -27.13
CA SER A 159 90.56 49.07 -28.01
C SER A 159 89.65 50.09 -27.31
N LYS A 160 89.72 51.32 -27.83
CA LYS A 160 89.04 52.56 -27.43
C LYS A 160 87.50 52.45 -27.49
N THR A 161 86.79 53.25 -26.69
CA THR A 161 85.95 54.34 -27.24
C THR A 161 85.74 55.46 -26.23
N ASP A 162 85.76 56.70 -26.70
CA ASP A 162 85.54 57.92 -25.93
C ASP A 162 84.05 58.23 -25.71
N LEU A 163 83.73 59.02 -24.68
CA LEU A 163 82.60 59.95 -24.71
C LEU A 163 82.87 61.12 -23.76
N SER A 164 83.06 62.30 -24.36
CA SER A 164 83.35 63.57 -23.69
C SER A 164 82.13 64.50 -23.70
N SER A 165 82.05 65.41 -22.73
CA SER A 165 81.25 66.63 -22.85
C SER A 165 81.70 67.69 -21.83
N PHE A 166 82.22 68.82 -22.34
CA PHE A 166 82.14 70.24 -21.89
C PHE A 166 81.86 70.57 -20.39
N CYS A 167 82.37 71.63 -19.74
CA CYS A 167 83.19 72.82 -20.10
C CYS A 167 83.78 73.40 -18.77
N ALA A 168 84.54 74.49 -18.64
CA ALA A 168 85.10 75.52 -19.55
C ALA A 168 86.45 76.01 -18.94
N SER A 169 87.50 76.30 -19.71
CA SER A 169 87.85 77.62 -20.29
C SER A 169 88.10 78.78 -19.31
N ALA A 170 89.37 78.98 -18.91
CA ALA A 170 89.97 80.31 -18.74
C ALA A 170 91.51 80.20 -18.73
N LEU A 171 92.16 80.63 -19.82
CA LEU A 171 93.60 80.88 -19.87
C LEU A 171 93.79 82.25 -20.52
N SER A 172 94.57 83.14 -19.92
CA SER A 172 95.18 84.27 -20.63
C SER A 172 96.40 84.79 -19.87
N SER A 173 97.46 85.00 -20.63
CA SER A 173 98.79 85.43 -20.20
C SER A 173 98.94 86.95 -20.22
N ALA A 174 100.08 87.42 -19.70
CA ALA A 174 100.76 88.71 -19.89
C ALA A 174 101.03 89.42 -18.55
N SER A 175 102.12 90.14 -18.29
CA SER A 175 103.50 90.20 -18.80
C SER A 175 104.13 91.47 -18.18
N SER A 176 105.37 91.37 -17.72
CA SER A 176 106.37 92.46 -17.69
C SER A 176 106.36 93.54 -16.59
N PHE A 177 107.60 93.97 -16.33
CA PHE A 177 108.10 95.19 -15.69
C PHE A 177 108.28 95.23 -14.15
N ASP A 178 109.56 95.12 -13.78
CA ASP A 178 110.34 96.01 -12.90
C ASP A 178 109.63 96.71 -11.72
N PHE A 179 110.17 96.50 -10.52
CA PHE A 179 110.60 97.64 -9.68
C PHE A 179 111.67 97.22 -8.65
N VAL A 180 112.83 97.87 -8.71
CA VAL A 180 113.83 97.87 -7.63
C VAL A 180 113.54 99.06 -6.71
N PRO A 181 113.65 98.88 -5.38
CA PRO A 181 114.05 99.99 -4.52
C PRO A 181 115.38 99.69 -3.81
N GLN A 182 116.41 100.47 -4.14
CA GLN A 182 117.54 100.69 -3.23
C GLN A 182 117.04 101.58 -2.08
N THR A 183 117.47 101.29 -0.85
CA THR A 183 117.48 102.29 0.23
C THR A 183 118.89 102.39 0.81
N ASN A 184 119.64 103.36 0.31
CA ASN A 184 120.83 103.85 1.00
C ASN A 184 120.40 104.52 2.30
N ASN A 185 121.11 104.28 3.39
CA ASN A 185 121.19 105.25 4.49
C ASN A 185 122.62 105.31 5.02
N THR A 186 123.29 106.38 4.62
CA THR A 186 124.64 106.79 5.01
C THR A 186 124.60 107.55 6.33
N PRO A 187 125.61 107.40 7.20
CA PRO A 187 126.19 108.56 7.89
C PRO A 187 127.70 108.60 7.58
N CYS A 188 128.15 109.51 6.72
CA CYS A 188 128.48 110.91 7.00
C CYS A 188 129.96 111.05 7.40
N TYR A 189 130.73 111.54 6.43
CA TYR A 189 132.17 111.81 6.48
C TYR A 189 132.61 112.67 7.68
N PRO A 190 133.90 112.56 8.05
CA PRO A 190 134.78 113.69 7.70
C PRO A 190 135.69 113.38 6.51
N LYS A 191 135.84 114.38 5.62
CA LYS A 191 137.00 114.45 4.73
C LYS A 191 138.23 114.63 5.61
N ALA A 192 139.09 113.62 5.71
CA ALA A 192 140.49 113.89 6.02
C ALA A 192 141.11 114.50 4.76
N GLU A 193 141.57 115.74 4.87
CA GLU A 193 142.28 116.43 3.80
C GLU A 193 143.54 115.62 3.45
N GLN A 194 143.81 115.44 2.14
CA GLN A 194 145.07 114.89 1.66
C GLN A 194 146.19 115.94 1.85
N HIS A 195 146.60 116.16 3.10
CA HIS A 195 147.84 116.86 3.41
C HIS A 195 148.99 115.96 2.98
N HIS A 196 149.53 116.26 1.80
CA HIS A 196 150.72 115.62 1.26
C HIS A 196 151.97 116.11 2.01
N VAL A 197 152.07 115.73 3.30
CA VAL A 197 153.22 116.07 4.17
C VAL A 197 154.42 115.27 3.70
N SER A 198 155.21 115.87 2.82
CA SER A 198 156.57 115.44 2.56
C SER A 198 157.43 115.77 3.78
N CYS A 199 157.65 114.78 4.64
CA CYS A 199 158.69 114.82 5.66
C CYS A 199 159.49 113.52 5.61
N GLN A 200 160.74 113.63 5.15
CA GLN A 200 161.75 112.58 5.29
C GLN A 200 162.05 112.37 6.78
N THR A 201 161.93 111.14 7.28
CA THR A 201 162.84 110.56 8.29
C THR A 201 162.60 109.05 8.38
N THR A 202 163.60 108.25 8.03
CA THR A 202 163.56 106.78 8.03
C THR A 202 163.73 106.17 9.43
N SER A 203 163.05 106.73 10.44
CA SER A 203 163.32 106.45 11.87
C SER A 203 162.07 106.39 12.75
N SER A 204 160.87 106.20 12.17
CA SER A 204 159.63 105.89 12.90
C SER A 204 159.01 104.54 12.47
N SER A 205 159.83 103.67 11.88
CA SER A 205 159.43 102.50 11.08
C SER A 205 158.95 101.27 11.86
N LEU A 206 158.70 101.39 13.17
CA LEU A 206 158.53 100.24 14.09
C LEU A 206 157.31 100.35 15.03
N ILE A 207 156.47 101.37 14.87
CA ILE A 207 155.22 101.53 15.64
C ILE A 207 154.10 101.90 14.66
N PRO A 208 152.99 101.16 14.58
CA PRO A 208 151.86 101.51 13.72
C PRO A 208 151.19 102.81 14.14
N CYS A 209 150.49 103.46 13.21
CA CYS A 209 149.62 104.57 13.57
C CYS A 209 148.39 104.09 14.39
N SER A 210 147.77 104.99 15.15
CA SER A 210 146.61 104.67 16.01
C SER A 210 145.45 104.02 15.25
N ALA A 211 145.23 104.39 13.98
CA ALA A 211 144.22 103.76 13.12
C ALA A 211 144.57 102.30 12.79
N CYS A 212 145.85 101.98 12.53
CA CYS A 212 146.28 100.60 12.34
C CYS A 212 146.12 99.79 13.62
N HIS A 213 146.53 100.31 14.77
CA HIS A 213 146.32 99.64 16.07
C HIS A 213 144.83 99.38 16.34
N GLN A 214 143.95 100.34 16.06
CA GLN A 214 142.50 100.18 16.21
C GLN A 214 141.92 99.11 15.27
N VAL A 215 142.37 99.07 14.01
CA VAL A 215 141.97 98.01 13.05
C VAL A 215 142.47 96.65 13.51
N GLN A 216 143.70 96.55 14.02
CA GLN A 216 144.27 95.31 14.54
C GLN A 216 143.53 94.82 15.80
N SER A 217 143.17 95.71 16.72
CA SER A 217 142.35 95.38 17.89
C SER A 217 140.96 94.90 17.48
N LEU A 218 140.30 95.59 16.54
CA LEU A 218 139.01 95.14 16.01
C LEU A 218 139.11 93.76 15.35
N LEU A 219 140.18 93.52 14.59
CA LEU A 219 140.43 92.25 13.91
C LEU A 219 140.65 91.09 14.89
N ARG A 220 141.35 91.31 16.02
CA ARG A 220 141.45 90.32 17.10
C ARG A 220 140.08 90.05 17.72
N ASN A 221 139.39 91.10 18.17
CA ASN A 221 138.06 90.99 18.80
C ASN A 221 137.02 90.26 17.92
N THR A 222 137.02 90.47 16.59
CA THR A 222 136.13 89.74 15.68
C THR A 222 136.59 88.31 15.40
N GLY A 223 137.88 88.02 15.56
CA GLY A 223 138.42 86.66 15.50
C GLY A 223 138.06 85.86 16.73
N ASP A 224 138.21 86.44 17.93
CA ASP A 224 137.85 85.81 19.20
C ASP A 224 136.35 85.48 19.25
N ALA A 225 135.49 86.43 18.87
CA ALA A 225 134.05 86.21 18.76
C ALA A 225 133.67 85.13 17.71
N LEU A 226 134.49 84.95 16.66
CA LEU A 226 134.29 83.91 15.65
C LEU A 226 134.78 82.54 16.17
N ILE A 227 135.86 82.49 16.95
CA ILE A 227 136.33 81.28 17.64
C ILE A 227 135.24 80.78 18.60
N ASP A 228 134.72 81.66 19.46
CA ASP A 228 133.65 81.33 20.42
C ASP A 228 132.40 80.81 19.71
N LEU A 229 132.00 81.44 18.60
CA LEU A 229 130.84 81.02 17.80
C LEU A 229 131.06 79.67 17.11
N LEU A 230 132.25 79.39 16.56
CA LEU A 230 132.53 78.06 16.04
C LEU A 230 132.52 77.01 17.16
N GLN A 231 133.07 77.32 18.34
CA GLN A 231 133.04 76.41 19.48
C GLN A 231 131.62 76.14 20.01
N SER A 232 130.73 77.14 20.05
CA SER A 232 129.33 76.92 20.48
C SER A 232 128.57 75.98 19.54
N GLU A 233 128.85 76.06 18.24
CA GLU A 233 128.29 75.15 17.22
C GLU A 233 129.09 73.83 17.08
N GLY A 234 130.10 73.59 17.93
CA GLY A 234 130.93 72.37 17.90
C GLY A 234 131.86 72.24 16.68
N LEU A 235 132.13 73.35 15.98
CA LEU A 235 132.99 73.41 14.80
C LEU A 235 134.44 73.75 15.18
N PRO A 236 135.45 73.14 14.53
CA PRO A 236 136.85 73.48 14.77
C PRO A 236 137.22 74.81 14.10
N SER A 237 137.83 75.73 14.86
CA SER A 237 138.35 77.00 14.35
C SER A 237 139.78 76.88 13.81
N SER A 238 140.00 77.49 12.65
CA SER A 238 141.30 77.75 12.02
C SER A 238 142.08 78.87 12.72
N LEU A 239 141.38 79.85 13.31
CA LEU A 239 141.97 80.98 14.04
C LEU A 239 142.49 80.60 15.43
N GLN A 240 141.84 79.67 16.13
CA GLN A 240 142.14 79.38 17.53
C GLN A 240 143.64 79.08 17.81
N PRO A 241 144.38 78.32 16.97
CA PRO A 241 145.83 78.15 17.14
C PRO A 241 146.64 79.44 16.91
N LEU A 242 146.17 80.31 16.01
CA LEU A 242 146.80 81.59 15.69
C LEU A 242 146.57 82.63 16.80
N ALA A 243 145.37 82.66 17.38
CA ALA A 243 145.04 83.47 18.55
C ALA A 243 145.93 83.11 19.75
N ALA A 244 146.02 81.82 20.09
CA ALA A 244 146.89 81.34 21.18
C ALA A 244 148.38 81.68 20.94
N ALA A 245 148.87 81.60 19.70
CA ALA A 245 150.24 82.00 19.36
C ALA A 245 150.48 83.53 19.41
N MET A 246 149.41 84.34 19.42
CA MET A 246 149.46 85.80 19.39
C MET A 246 149.11 86.47 20.73
N GLU A 247 148.73 85.71 21.76
CA GLU A 247 148.72 86.17 23.16
C GLU A 247 150.15 86.44 23.67
N ASP A 248 151.12 85.61 23.28
CA ASP A 248 152.53 85.75 23.68
C ASP A 248 153.27 86.93 23.02
N ILE A 249 152.71 87.53 21.96
CA ILE A 249 153.33 88.64 21.23
C ILE A 249 152.91 89.98 21.88
N VAL A 250 153.77 90.50 22.75
CA VAL A 250 153.65 91.84 23.36
C VAL A 250 154.01 92.93 22.33
N GLY A 251 153.14 93.12 21.34
CA GLY A 251 153.31 94.10 20.28
C GLY A 251 152.24 94.04 19.19
N ASP A 252 152.26 95.03 18.30
CA ASP A 252 151.37 95.09 17.14
C ASP A 252 151.70 94.00 16.10
N MET A 253 150.66 93.54 15.39
CA MET A 253 150.78 92.55 14.32
C MET A 253 151.60 93.07 13.15
N THR A 254 152.43 92.21 12.55
CA THR A 254 153.06 92.51 11.25
C THR A 254 152.01 92.45 10.13
N SER A 255 152.34 92.99 8.95
CA SER A 255 151.47 92.88 7.78
C SER A 255 151.23 91.44 7.32
N GLY A 256 152.14 90.51 7.64
CA GLY A 256 151.98 89.08 7.38
C GLY A 256 150.94 88.46 8.32
N ASP A 257 151.05 88.75 9.63
CA ASP A 257 150.12 88.23 10.63
C ASP A 257 148.69 88.73 10.40
N VAL A 258 148.53 90.01 10.05
CA VAL A 258 147.22 90.60 9.68
C VAL A 258 146.61 89.89 8.47
N ALA A 259 147.42 89.58 7.44
CA ALA A 259 146.94 88.87 6.25
C ALA A 259 146.56 87.42 6.57
N GLN A 260 147.41 86.70 7.33
CA GLN A 260 147.14 85.33 7.76
C GLN A 260 145.90 85.24 8.65
N TRP A 261 145.71 86.19 9.58
CA TRP A 261 144.52 86.27 10.42
C TRP A 261 143.26 86.52 9.59
N ALA A 262 143.32 87.42 8.60
CA ALA A 262 142.20 87.66 7.69
C ALA A 262 141.86 86.43 6.83
N GLU A 263 142.86 85.67 6.38
CA GLU A 263 142.65 84.40 5.66
C GLU A 263 141.99 83.33 6.54
N GLU A 264 142.48 83.11 7.77
CA GLU A 264 141.87 82.13 8.68
C GLU A 264 140.48 82.57 9.16
N GLN A 265 140.23 83.87 9.35
CA GLN A 265 138.88 84.43 9.57
C GLN A 265 137.95 84.11 8.40
N LEU A 266 138.43 84.26 7.16
CA LEU A 266 137.65 83.93 5.98
C LEU A 266 137.38 82.42 5.87
N ARG A 267 138.36 81.56 6.25
CA ARG A 267 138.16 80.10 6.31
C ARG A 267 137.09 79.74 7.34
N ASP A 268 137.14 80.26 8.56
CA ASP A 268 136.16 79.96 9.60
C ASP A 268 134.77 80.52 9.30
N THR A 269 134.69 81.74 8.76
CA THR A 269 133.43 82.32 8.24
C THR A 269 132.83 81.44 7.14
N SER A 270 133.67 80.85 6.27
CA SER A 270 133.24 79.93 5.21
C SER A 270 132.76 78.59 5.77
N ARG A 271 133.41 78.04 6.80
CA ARG A 271 132.96 76.83 7.52
C ARG A 271 131.58 77.04 8.14
N LEU A 272 131.39 78.13 8.87
CA LEU A 272 130.12 78.51 9.49
C LEU A 272 129.04 78.72 8.43
N THR A 273 129.34 79.44 7.34
CA THR A 273 128.41 79.64 6.22
C THR A 273 127.97 78.33 5.57
N LYS A 274 128.87 77.33 5.46
CA LYS A 274 128.51 76.00 4.99
C LYS A 274 127.63 75.28 6.01
N HIS A 275 128.01 75.26 7.29
CA HIS A 275 127.25 74.61 8.35
C HIS A 275 125.81 75.14 8.42
N LEU A 276 125.63 76.47 8.40
CA LEU A 276 124.31 77.10 8.38
C LEU A 276 123.47 76.68 7.16
N LYS A 277 124.08 76.50 5.97
CA LYS A 277 123.39 75.98 4.78
C LYS A 277 123.01 74.51 4.92
N ASP A 278 123.89 73.67 5.46
CA ASP A 278 123.63 72.24 5.68
C ASP A 278 122.52 72.05 6.75
N VAL A 279 122.52 72.86 7.82
CA VAL A 279 121.44 72.93 8.83
C VAL A 279 120.14 73.43 8.20
N GLN A 280 120.15 74.55 7.46
CA GLN A 280 118.95 75.06 6.79
C GLN A 280 118.35 74.03 5.81
N GLY A 281 119.22 73.34 5.04
CA GLY A 281 118.84 72.30 4.09
C GLY A 281 118.33 71.00 4.73
N THR A 282 118.47 70.83 6.06
CA THR A 282 117.88 69.70 6.81
C THR A 282 116.67 70.12 7.63
N VAL A 283 116.63 71.35 8.15
CA VAL A 283 115.47 71.92 8.87
C VAL A 283 114.26 72.07 7.95
N GLN A 284 114.42 72.66 6.76
CA GLN A 284 113.27 72.91 5.85
C GLN A 284 112.52 71.62 5.46
N PRO A 285 113.18 70.51 5.03
CA PRO A 285 112.49 69.24 4.79
C PRO A 285 111.87 68.61 6.04
N LEU A 286 112.37 68.91 7.25
CA LEU A 286 111.76 68.44 8.49
C LEU A 286 110.50 69.25 8.85
N GLU A 287 110.52 70.57 8.65
CA GLU A 287 109.34 71.43 8.79
C GLU A 287 108.22 71.01 7.82
N GLU A 288 108.56 70.78 6.53
CA GLU A 288 107.62 70.27 5.53
C GLU A 288 107.04 68.90 5.92
N ARG A 289 107.88 67.96 6.38
CA ARG A 289 107.42 66.64 6.83
C ARG A 289 106.55 66.69 8.08
N ILE A 290 106.82 67.62 9.00
CA ILE A 290 105.97 67.86 10.18
C ILE A 290 104.61 68.40 9.71
N ALA A 291 104.59 69.43 8.86
CA ALA A 291 103.34 69.99 8.33
C ALA A 291 102.47 68.93 7.61
N VAL A 292 103.08 68.07 6.78
CA VAL A 292 102.38 66.95 6.14
C VAL A 292 101.83 65.96 7.17
N ALA A 293 102.63 65.55 8.16
CA ALA A 293 102.18 64.63 9.20
C ALA A 293 101.06 65.23 10.08
N GLU A 294 101.06 66.54 10.32
CA GLU A 294 99.95 67.23 11.01
C GLU A 294 98.67 67.26 10.18
N MET A 295 98.77 67.52 8.87
CA MET A 295 97.61 67.42 7.95
C MET A 295 97.05 66.00 7.88
N GLU A 296 97.90 64.97 7.85
CA GLU A 296 97.48 63.56 7.91
C GLU A 296 96.80 63.23 9.24
N ARG A 297 97.38 63.64 10.37
CA ARG A 297 96.79 63.50 11.71
C ARG A 297 95.39 64.11 11.78
N ASP A 298 95.23 65.32 11.27
CA ASP A 298 93.96 66.05 11.34
C ASP A 298 92.92 65.48 10.37
N SER A 299 93.35 64.92 9.24
CA SER A 299 92.52 64.10 8.35
C SER A 299 92.04 62.81 9.05
N PHE A 300 92.94 62.04 9.66
CA PHE A 300 92.58 60.81 10.39
C PHE A 300 91.68 61.10 11.60
N LYS A 301 91.90 62.21 12.31
CA LYS A 301 91.02 62.66 13.39
C LYS A 301 89.61 62.96 12.87
N SER A 302 89.50 63.70 11.76
CA SER A 302 88.22 64.00 11.12
C SER A 302 87.49 62.74 10.64
N GLN A 303 88.23 61.77 10.07
CA GLN A 303 87.70 60.47 9.69
C GLN A 303 87.19 59.69 10.91
N LEU A 304 87.97 59.61 12.00
CA LEU A 304 87.58 58.93 13.24
C LEU A 304 86.33 59.55 13.88
N GLU A 305 86.24 60.88 13.95
CA GLU A 305 85.06 61.59 14.46
C GLU A 305 83.82 61.31 13.60
N SER A 306 83.97 61.31 12.26
CA SER A 306 82.87 60.98 11.34
C SER A 306 82.39 59.53 11.49
N ALA A 307 83.31 58.57 11.59
CA ALA A 307 83.02 57.15 11.78
C ALA A 307 82.36 56.89 13.15
N GLN A 308 82.85 57.53 14.21
CA GLN A 308 82.23 57.43 15.54
C GLN A 308 80.81 58.01 15.55
N LYS A 309 80.56 59.10 14.82
CA LYS A 309 79.21 59.68 14.65
C LYS A 309 78.28 58.74 13.88
N GLN A 310 78.75 58.16 12.77
CA GLN A 310 77.97 57.17 12.00
C GLN A 310 77.65 55.94 12.85
N PHE A 311 78.62 55.39 13.58
CA PHE A 311 78.40 54.24 14.46
C PHE A 311 77.36 54.51 15.55
N LYS A 312 77.38 55.69 16.19
CA LYS A 312 76.34 56.11 17.15
C LYS A 312 74.96 56.18 16.50
N GLN A 313 74.85 56.77 15.30
CA GLN A 313 73.58 56.86 14.57
C GLN A 313 73.03 55.49 14.17
N GLU A 314 73.87 54.56 13.72
CA GLU A 314 73.42 53.20 13.42
C GLU A 314 73.02 52.45 14.70
N LEU A 315 73.73 52.62 15.82
CA LEU A 315 73.33 52.03 17.10
C LEU A 315 71.96 52.54 17.57
N GLU A 316 71.69 53.84 17.45
CA GLU A 316 70.38 54.44 17.76
C GLU A 316 69.28 53.90 16.83
N LYS A 317 69.52 53.81 15.52
CA LYS A 317 68.59 53.20 14.56
C LYS A 317 68.31 51.74 14.89
N HIS A 318 69.34 50.95 15.19
CA HIS A 318 69.20 49.56 15.59
C HIS A 318 68.39 49.41 16.89
N GLN A 319 68.60 50.29 17.87
CA GLN A 319 67.84 50.29 19.12
C GLN A 319 66.35 50.61 18.88
N ILE A 320 66.04 51.64 18.07
CA ILE A 320 64.67 51.99 17.70
C ILE A 320 63.99 50.84 16.95
N ASN A 321 64.66 50.26 15.95
CA ASN A 321 64.16 49.13 15.18
C ASN A 321 63.92 47.89 16.06
N SER A 322 64.83 47.61 17.01
CA SER A 322 64.68 46.51 17.96
C SER A 322 63.43 46.67 18.83
N VAL A 323 63.21 47.85 19.41
CA VAL A 323 62.02 48.15 20.22
C VAL A 323 60.74 48.10 19.38
N GLN A 324 60.75 48.58 18.14
CA GLN A 324 59.60 48.52 17.23
C GLN A 324 59.26 47.08 16.84
N LEU A 325 60.26 46.24 16.55
CA LEU A 325 60.06 44.83 16.26
C LEU A 325 59.56 44.07 17.49
N GLU A 326 60.08 44.34 18.68
CA GLU A 326 59.60 43.72 19.92
C GLU A 326 58.14 44.11 20.23
N PHE A 327 57.78 45.40 20.06
CA PHE A 327 56.39 45.85 20.20
C PHE A 327 55.46 45.16 19.20
N SER A 328 55.90 45.03 17.95
CA SER A 328 55.14 44.37 16.87
C SER A 328 54.95 42.88 17.15
N LEU A 329 56.01 42.19 17.61
CA LEU A 329 55.96 40.79 18.05
C LEU A 329 54.99 40.61 19.22
N ARG A 330 55.09 41.45 20.26
CA ARG A 330 54.17 41.42 21.42
C ARG A 330 52.72 41.72 21.01
N LYS A 331 52.48 42.52 19.96
CA LYS A 331 51.14 42.78 19.40
C LYS A 331 50.61 41.54 18.67
N ALA A 332 51.40 40.96 17.78
CA ALA A 332 51.06 39.75 17.04
C ALA A 332 50.82 38.54 17.95
N GLN A 333 51.62 38.38 19.01
CA GLN A 333 51.45 37.32 20.01
C GLN A 333 50.15 37.48 20.81
N ARG A 334 49.75 38.72 21.14
CA ARG A 334 48.46 38.98 21.80
C ARG A 334 47.28 38.66 20.88
N SER A 335 47.29 39.16 19.63
CA SER A 335 46.21 38.84 18.68
C SER A 335 46.13 37.35 18.36
N SER A 336 47.27 36.66 18.24
CA SER A 336 47.32 35.21 18.04
C SER A 336 46.66 34.46 19.22
N LYS A 337 47.03 34.80 20.45
CA LYS A 337 46.44 34.21 21.66
C LYS A 337 44.95 34.51 21.82
N GLU A 338 44.50 35.70 21.41
CA GLU A 338 43.07 36.04 21.36
C GLU A 338 42.31 35.20 20.31
N THR A 339 42.89 34.99 19.12
CA THR A 339 42.28 34.12 18.09
C THR A 339 42.26 32.65 18.52
N GLU A 340 43.32 32.16 19.14
CA GLU A 340 43.39 30.80 19.70
C GLU A 340 42.30 30.58 20.77
N GLN A 341 42.10 31.54 21.67
CA GLN A 341 41.04 31.47 22.69
C GLN A 341 39.62 31.55 22.09
N ARG A 342 39.41 32.27 20.98
CA ARG A 342 38.12 32.28 20.26
C ARG A 342 37.86 30.91 19.62
N LEU A 343 38.82 30.41 18.84
CA LEU A 343 38.75 29.10 18.19
C LEU A 343 38.56 27.96 19.22
N GLN A 344 39.19 28.04 20.39
CA GLN A 344 38.98 27.06 21.46
C GLN A 344 37.54 27.10 22.02
N LYS A 345 36.96 28.29 22.20
CA LYS A 345 35.55 28.45 22.64
C LYS A 345 34.57 27.97 21.58
N GLU A 346 34.82 28.29 20.31
CA GLU A 346 34.04 27.81 19.16
C GLU A 346 34.11 26.27 19.04
N GLN A 347 35.29 25.67 19.19
CA GLN A 347 35.44 24.22 19.22
C GLN A 347 34.67 23.57 20.38
N GLN A 348 34.67 24.19 21.57
CA GLN A 348 33.87 23.73 22.71
C GLN A 348 32.36 23.92 22.50
N GLN A 349 31.95 24.96 21.77
CA GLN A 349 30.56 25.21 21.39
C GLN A 349 30.07 24.14 20.41
N LEU A 350 30.80 23.95 19.30
CA LEU A 350 30.49 22.94 18.28
C LEU A 350 30.45 21.52 18.86
N LYS A 351 31.35 21.19 19.81
CA LYS A 351 31.28 19.91 20.54
C LYS A 351 29.98 19.75 21.34
N ARG A 352 29.52 20.80 22.03
CA ARG A 352 28.25 20.76 22.80
C ARG A 352 27.04 20.68 21.88
N GLU A 353 27.05 21.39 20.76
CA GLU A 353 26.00 21.33 19.73
C GLU A 353 25.95 19.95 19.07
N ASN A 354 27.10 19.37 18.71
CA ASN A 354 27.17 18.03 18.13
C ASN A 354 26.61 16.95 19.08
N MET A 355 26.97 16.99 20.37
CA MET A 355 26.40 16.08 21.37
C MET A 355 24.87 16.22 21.46
N SER A 356 24.36 17.46 21.47
CA SER A 356 22.90 17.71 21.52
C SER A 356 22.20 17.21 20.25
N LEU A 357 22.78 17.43 19.08
CA LEU A 357 22.27 16.89 17.81
C LEU A 357 22.27 15.37 17.81
N GLU A 358 23.33 14.72 18.30
CA GLU A 358 23.43 13.27 18.42
C GLU A 358 22.36 12.68 19.36
N GLU A 359 22.13 13.30 20.52
CA GLU A 359 21.01 12.97 21.42
C GLU A 359 19.65 13.11 20.72
N THR A 360 19.43 14.21 19.98
CA THR A 360 18.16 14.39 19.25
C THR A 360 17.97 13.36 18.14
N ASN A 361 19.05 12.96 17.45
CA ASN A 361 19.05 11.97 16.38
C ASN A 361 18.75 10.57 16.95
N ASN A 362 19.36 10.20 18.08
CA ASN A 362 19.07 8.94 18.76
C ASN A 362 17.61 8.88 19.24
N ARG A 363 17.08 9.95 19.83
CA ARG A 363 15.65 10.06 20.18
C ARG A 363 14.71 9.99 18.97
N LEU A 364 15.13 10.47 17.79
CA LEU A 364 14.36 10.33 16.56
C LEU A 364 14.40 8.89 16.02
N LYS A 365 15.54 8.20 16.07
CA LYS A 365 15.66 6.78 15.74
C LYS A 365 14.77 5.91 16.63
N GLU A 366 14.75 6.16 17.94
CA GLU A 366 13.85 5.49 18.89
C GLU A 366 12.37 5.70 18.51
N LYS A 367 11.97 6.94 18.19
CA LYS A 367 10.60 7.23 17.72
C LYS A 367 10.26 6.51 16.42
N ILE A 368 11.20 6.42 15.46
CA ILE A 368 11.02 5.70 14.20
C ILE A 368 10.86 4.20 14.46
N ALA A 369 11.65 3.62 15.36
CA ALA A 369 11.51 2.21 15.75
C ALA A 369 10.13 1.94 16.38
N LEU A 370 9.69 2.74 17.35
CA LEU A 370 8.37 2.62 17.97
C LEU A 370 7.22 2.77 16.95
N GLN A 371 7.37 3.68 15.98
CA GLN A 371 6.41 3.82 14.88
C GLN A 371 6.41 2.61 13.94
N HIS A 372 7.57 2.02 13.65
CA HIS A 372 7.70 0.81 12.84
C HIS A 372 7.03 -0.38 13.53
N ASP A 373 7.28 -0.61 14.82
CA ASP A 373 6.65 -1.66 15.62
C ASP A 373 5.13 -1.49 15.65
N SER A 374 4.64 -0.26 15.84
CA SER A 374 3.20 0.05 15.82
C SER A 374 2.57 -0.21 14.46
N LEU A 375 3.25 0.11 13.35
CA LEU A 375 2.79 -0.21 12.00
C LEU A 375 2.77 -1.73 11.76
N GLN A 376 3.75 -2.47 12.26
CA GLN A 376 3.79 -3.93 12.16
C GLN A 376 2.62 -4.58 12.91
N VAL A 377 2.26 -4.09 14.10
CA VAL A 377 1.06 -4.53 14.84
C VAL A 377 -0.21 -4.23 14.05
N LEU A 378 -0.37 -3.01 13.53
CA LEU A 378 -1.54 -2.66 12.71
C LEU A 378 -1.63 -3.51 11.43
N GLU A 379 -0.50 -3.91 10.84
CA GLU A 379 -0.49 -4.78 9.67
C GLU A 379 -0.89 -6.22 10.00
N THR A 380 -0.50 -6.75 11.17
CA THR A 380 -0.97 -8.08 11.62
C THR A 380 -2.45 -8.07 12.00
N GLU A 381 -2.94 -7.01 12.66
CA GLU A 381 -4.38 -6.81 12.90
C GLU A 381 -5.18 -6.72 11.59
N LYS A 382 -4.69 -5.95 10.60
CA LYS A 382 -5.30 -5.87 9.27
C LYS A 382 -5.40 -7.24 8.59
N LYS A 383 -4.36 -8.07 8.68
CA LYS A 383 -4.35 -9.44 8.13
C LYS A 383 -5.38 -10.31 8.85
N ALA A 384 -5.42 -10.30 10.18
CA ALA A 384 -6.41 -11.05 10.97
C ALA A 384 -7.86 -10.59 10.72
N LEU A 385 -8.10 -9.29 10.53
CA LEU A 385 -9.41 -8.77 10.14
C LEU A 385 -9.81 -9.21 8.72
N HIS A 386 -8.86 -9.22 7.77
CA HIS A 386 -9.11 -9.71 6.41
C HIS A 386 -9.49 -11.20 6.39
N GLU A 387 -8.81 -12.03 7.20
CA GLU A 387 -9.18 -13.44 7.38
C GLU A 387 -10.57 -13.61 8.00
N LYS A 388 -10.91 -12.83 9.05
CA LYS A 388 -12.26 -12.84 9.64
C LYS A 388 -13.34 -12.46 8.62
N VAL A 389 -13.11 -11.43 7.79
CA VAL A 389 -14.04 -11.02 6.73
C VAL A 389 -14.21 -12.13 5.69
N LYS A 390 -13.13 -12.81 5.29
CA LYS A 390 -13.19 -13.96 4.38
C LYS A 390 -14.00 -15.12 4.98
N ASN A 391 -13.80 -15.44 6.26
CA ASN A 391 -14.53 -16.50 6.95
C ASN A 391 -16.03 -16.16 7.05
N LEU A 392 -16.38 -14.93 7.49
CA LEU A 392 -17.76 -14.45 7.53
C LEU A 392 -18.45 -14.48 6.16
N GLN A 393 -17.71 -14.20 5.08
CA GLN A 393 -18.24 -14.32 3.72
C GLN A 393 -18.55 -15.79 3.37
N THR A 394 -17.66 -16.74 3.70
CA THR A 394 -17.93 -18.18 3.49
C THR A 394 -19.06 -18.73 4.37
N GLU A 395 -19.22 -18.22 5.59
CA GLU A 395 -20.35 -18.54 6.48
C GLU A 395 -21.66 -17.99 5.90
N LYS A 396 -21.67 -16.73 5.43
CA LYS A 396 -22.82 -16.12 4.76
C LYS A 396 -23.26 -16.93 3.53
N GLU A 397 -22.31 -17.37 2.71
CA GLU A 397 -22.59 -18.25 1.56
C GLU A 397 -23.15 -19.61 1.98
N ALA A 398 -22.70 -20.17 3.12
CA ALA A 398 -23.29 -21.38 3.69
C ALA A 398 -24.72 -21.14 4.21
N CYS A 399 -24.97 -20.01 4.87
CA CYS A 399 -26.31 -19.61 5.29
C CYS A 399 -27.26 -19.42 4.10
N CYS A 400 -26.81 -18.82 2.99
CA CYS A 400 -27.61 -18.72 1.76
C CYS A 400 -28.00 -20.11 1.23
N ARG A 401 -27.05 -21.06 1.15
CA ARG A 401 -27.35 -22.44 0.72
C ARG A 401 -28.34 -23.15 1.66
N LEU A 402 -28.23 -22.94 2.96
CA LEU A 402 -29.19 -23.48 3.93
C LEU A 402 -30.57 -22.82 3.80
N GLN A 403 -30.63 -21.51 3.55
CA GLN A 403 -31.89 -20.79 3.30
C GLN A 403 -32.61 -21.33 2.04
N GLU A 404 -31.86 -21.58 0.97
CA GLU A 404 -32.37 -22.20 -0.26
C GLU A 404 -32.91 -23.62 -0.01
N GLN A 405 -32.20 -24.43 0.78
CA GLN A 405 -32.68 -25.77 1.19
C GLN A 405 -33.93 -25.71 2.06
N ILE A 406 -34.02 -24.75 3.00
CA ILE A 406 -35.23 -24.54 3.81
C ILE A 406 -36.41 -24.19 2.92
N GLN A 407 -36.26 -23.24 1.99
CA GLN A 407 -37.33 -22.88 1.05
C GLN A 407 -37.78 -24.06 0.18
N GLN A 408 -36.85 -24.89 -0.30
CA GLN A 408 -37.18 -26.12 -1.04
C GLN A 408 -37.98 -27.10 -0.18
N LEU A 409 -37.58 -27.32 1.08
CA LEU A 409 -38.32 -28.18 2.02
C LEU A 409 -39.69 -27.60 2.39
N GLU A 410 -39.81 -26.28 2.57
CA GLU A 410 -41.10 -25.59 2.78
C GLU A 410 -42.06 -25.79 1.60
N THR A 411 -41.56 -25.71 0.36
CA THR A 411 -42.39 -26.02 -0.82
C THR A 411 -42.80 -27.49 -0.86
N GLN A 412 -41.90 -28.43 -0.56
CA GLN A 412 -42.22 -29.86 -0.51
C GLN A 412 -43.25 -30.20 0.57
N VAL A 413 -43.16 -29.58 1.75
CA VAL A 413 -44.15 -29.73 2.83
C VAL A 413 -45.50 -29.11 2.44
N SER A 414 -45.49 -27.99 1.73
CA SER A 414 -46.71 -27.35 1.19
C SER A 414 -47.42 -28.23 0.16
N ASP A 415 -46.66 -28.83 -0.77
CA ASP A 415 -47.19 -29.77 -1.75
C ASP A 415 -47.71 -31.06 -1.10
N ALA A 416 -46.97 -31.61 -0.14
CA ALA A 416 -47.36 -32.81 0.61
C ALA A 416 -48.63 -32.58 1.44
N THR A 417 -48.77 -31.40 2.08
CA THR A 417 -49.99 -31.04 2.83
C THR A 417 -51.19 -30.82 1.90
N PHE A 418 -51.00 -30.19 0.73
CA PHE A 418 -52.04 -30.09 -0.29
C PHE A 418 -52.51 -31.47 -0.81
N LEU A 419 -51.57 -32.38 -1.11
CA LEU A 419 -51.89 -33.75 -1.51
C LEU A 419 -52.63 -34.52 -0.40
N LEU A 420 -52.18 -34.38 0.85
CA LEU A 420 -52.84 -34.97 2.01
C LEU A 420 -54.29 -34.45 2.17
N ASP A 421 -54.52 -33.15 2.02
CA ASP A 421 -55.86 -32.56 2.13
C ASP A 421 -56.77 -32.95 0.95
N LYS A 422 -56.20 -33.15 -0.26
CA LYS A 422 -56.90 -33.75 -1.40
C LYS A 422 -57.35 -35.19 -1.09
N GLU A 423 -56.50 -36.01 -0.48
CA GLU A 423 -56.90 -37.37 -0.04
C GLU A 423 -57.90 -37.35 1.12
N LYS A 424 -57.76 -36.46 2.12
CA LYS A 424 -58.80 -36.25 3.15
C LYS A 424 -60.14 -35.85 2.53
N ALA A 425 -60.15 -35.02 1.49
CA ALA A 425 -61.37 -34.61 0.80
C ALA A 425 -62.02 -35.78 0.05
N LYS A 426 -61.23 -36.61 -0.65
CA LYS A 426 -61.71 -37.87 -1.26
C LYS A 426 -62.26 -38.82 -0.21
N TYR A 427 -61.54 -39.04 0.89
CA TYR A 427 -61.98 -39.88 2.01
C TYR A 427 -63.31 -39.40 2.59
N ARG A 428 -63.47 -38.10 2.91
CA ARG A 428 -64.74 -37.50 3.34
C ARG A 428 -65.87 -37.61 2.30
N SER A 429 -65.55 -37.70 1.01
CA SER A 429 -66.53 -37.97 -0.04
C SER A 429 -66.96 -39.45 -0.03
N ALA A 430 -66.01 -40.37 0.12
CA ALA A 430 -66.27 -41.80 0.24
C ALA A 430 -67.08 -42.14 1.50
N CYS A 431 -66.78 -41.53 2.66
CA CYS A 431 -67.58 -41.66 3.87
C CYS A 431 -69.04 -41.23 3.65
N ARG A 432 -69.28 -40.07 3.01
CA ARG A 432 -70.64 -39.61 2.70
C ARG A 432 -71.37 -40.51 1.69
N GLN A 433 -70.65 -41.11 0.74
CA GLN A 433 -71.22 -42.13 -0.15
C GLN A 433 -71.58 -43.40 0.62
N GLN A 434 -70.75 -43.85 1.56
CA GLN A 434 -71.01 -45.01 2.42
C GLN A 434 -72.19 -44.75 3.36
N GLU A 435 -72.27 -43.58 3.99
CA GLU A 435 -73.42 -43.15 4.80
C GLU A 435 -74.72 -43.16 3.98
N SER A 436 -74.68 -42.63 2.75
CA SER A 436 -75.81 -42.67 1.82
C SER A 436 -76.19 -44.10 1.39
N MET A 437 -75.20 -44.99 1.19
CA MET A 437 -75.43 -46.40 0.89
C MET A 437 -76.09 -47.11 2.07
N LEU A 438 -75.58 -46.92 3.29
CA LEU A 438 -76.15 -47.51 4.51
C LEU A 438 -77.57 -47.00 4.77
N ALA A 439 -77.83 -45.70 4.56
CA ALA A 439 -79.18 -45.14 4.66
C ALA A 439 -80.15 -45.77 3.64
N LYS A 440 -79.71 -46.00 2.39
CA LYS A 440 -80.49 -46.72 1.38
C LYS A 440 -80.71 -48.19 1.75
N GLN A 441 -79.70 -48.89 2.25
CA GLN A 441 -79.82 -50.27 2.71
C GLN A 441 -80.81 -50.38 3.87
N LYS A 442 -80.78 -49.45 4.84
CA LYS A 442 -81.75 -49.39 5.94
C LYS A 442 -83.18 -49.16 5.43
N SER A 443 -83.37 -48.19 4.54
CA SER A 443 -84.69 -47.91 3.95
C SER A 443 -85.22 -49.06 3.07
N LEU A 444 -84.34 -49.81 2.40
CA LEU A 444 -84.71 -51.03 1.69
C LEU A 444 -85.09 -52.16 2.65
N LEU A 445 -84.37 -52.32 3.77
CA LEU A 445 -84.72 -53.28 4.81
C LEU A 445 -86.09 -52.96 5.41
N GLU A 446 -86.33 -51.70 5.80
CA GLU A 446 -87.65 -51.24 6.27
C GLU A 446 -88.78 -51.48 5.25
N ARG A 447 -88.50 -51.48 3.94
CA ARG A 447 -89.50 -51.86 2.91
C ARG A 447 -89.65 -53.38 2.76
N VAL A 448 -88.60 -54.17 2.98
CA VAL A 448 -88.68 -55.64 3.01
C VAL A 448 -89.49 -56.07 4.24
N ASP A 449 -89.19 -55.54 5.42
CA ASP A 449 -89.95 -55.80 6.65
C ASP A 449 -91.44 -55.46 6.45
N ALA A 450 -91.76 -54.32 5.84
CA ALA A 450 -93.14 -53.94 5.51
C ALA A 450 -93.79 -54.83 4.41
N LEU A 451 -93.01 -55.42 3.51
CA LEU A 451 -93.51 -56.40 2.52
C LEU A 451 -93.77 -57.75 3.16
N ASP A 452 -92.96 -58.14 4.14
CA ASP A 452 -93.17 -59.36 4.93
C ASP A 452 -94.41 -59.20 5.83
N GLU A 453 -94.62 -58.04 6.45
CA GLU A 453 -95.89 -57.69 7.14
C GLU A 453 -97.10 -57.75 6.18
N GLU A 454 -97.01 -57.16 4.98
CA GLU A 454 -98.05 -57.27 3.93
C GLU A 454 -98.33 -58.75 3.57
N CYS A 455 -97.29 -59.59 3.51
CA CYS A 455 -97.44 -61.02 3.20
C CYS A 455 -98.05 -61.82 4.36
N GLU A 456 -97.65 -61.58 5.61
CA GLU A 456 -98.24 -62.22 6.79
C GLU A 456 -99.73 -61.85 6.95
N GLU A 457 -100.11 -60.60 6.66
CA GLU A 457 -101.51 -60.17 6.66
C GLU A 457 -102.32 -60.91 5.59
N LEU A 458 -101.85 -60.93 4.33
CA LEU A 458 -102.50 -61.68 3.25
C LEU A 458 -102.59 -63.19 3.53
N GLN A 459 -101.58 -63.76 4.20
CA GLN A 459 -101.56 -65.17 4.59
C GLN A 459 -102.56 -65.47 5.72
N ARG A 460 -102.81 -64.49 6.61
CA ARG A 460 -103.86 -64.56 7.64
C ARG A 460 -105.25 -64.42 7.04
N GLU A 461 -105.48 -63.44 6.17
CA GLU A 461 -106.74 -63.27 5.43
C GLU A 461 -107.07 -64.53 4.62
N LEU A 462 -106.06 -65.12 3.96
CA LEU A 462 -106.22 -66.39 3.25
C LEU A 462 -106.67 -67.51 4.20
N GLY A 463 -106.02 -67.64 5.36
CA GLY A 463 -106.37 -68.62 6.40
C GLY A 463 -107.81 -68.47 6.89
N GLU A 464 -108.24 -67.24 7.22
CA GLU A 464 -109.63 -66.95 7.58
C GLU A 464 -110.62 -67.32 6.46
N LYS A 465 -110.27 -67.06 5.19
CA LYS A 465 -111.07 -67.46 4.03
C LYS A 465 -111.07 -68.98 3.80
N GLU A 466 -110.02 -69.70 4.17
CA GLU A 466 -110.00 -71.16 4.17
C GLU A 466 -110.88 -71.75 5.29
N GLU A 467 -110.90 -71.16 6.48
CA GLU A 467 -111.78 -71.55 7.59
C GLU A 467 -113.27 -71.25 7.28
N GLU A 468 -113.58 -70.10 6.69
CA GLU A 468 -114.91 -69.81 6.12
C GLU A 468 -115.32 -70.86 5.08
N ARG A 469 -114.40 -71.26 4.19
CA ARG A 469 -114.67 -72.31 3.19
C ARG A 469 -114.91 -73.68 3.83
N ILE A 470 -114.15 -74.04 4.87
CA ILE A 470 -114.33 -75.30 5.62
C ILE A 470 -115.66 -75.29 6.38
N THR A 471 -116.04 -74.17 7.01
CA THR A 471 -117.32 -74.10 7.72
C THR A 471 -118.52 -74.14 6.77
N LEU A 472 -118.45 -73.50 5.60
CA LEU A 472 -119.45 -73.65 4.53
C LEU A 472 -119.52 -75.09 3.99
N HIS A 473 -118.38 -75.76 3.81
CA HIS A 473 -118.35 -77.16 3.39
C HIS A 473 -118.99 -78.11 4.42
N ASN A 474 -118.74 -77.87 5.72
CA ASN A 474 -119.39 -78.60 6.81
C ASN A 474 -120.91 -78.34 6.88
N GLN A 475 -121.38 -77.15 6.50
CA GLN A 475 -122.82 -76.86 6.37
C GLN A 475 -123.43 -77.60 5.17
N MET A 476 -122.75 -77.63 4.01
CA MET A 476 -123.17 -78.41 2.85
C MET A 476 -123.29 -79.91 3.18
N SER A 477 -122.29 -80.49 3.85
CA SER A 477 -122.31 -81.89 4.28
C SER A 477 -123.51 -82.22 5.18
N LYS A 478 -123.89 -81.31 6.09
CA LYS A 478 -125.12 -81.46 6.91
C LYS A 478 -126.41 -81.39 6.09
N VAL A 479 -126.47 -80.60 5.03
CA VAL A 479 -127.63 -80.53 4.12
C VAL A 479 -127.75 -81.82 3.32
N GLU A 480 -126.64 -82.38 2.84
CA GLU A 480 -126.61 -83.68 2.15
C GLU A 480 -127.07 -84.83 3.07
N GLU A 481 -126.64 -84.84 4.33
CA GLU A 481 -127.04 -85.85 5.32
C GLU A 481 -128.54 -85.78 5.68
N GLN A 482 -129.11 -84.57 5.74
CA GLN A 482 -130.56 -84.37 5.91
C GLN A 482 -131.36 -84.77 4.67
N GLN A 483 -130.83 -84.53 3.46
CA GLN A 483 -131.47 -84.92 2.20
C GLN A 483 -131.50 -86.46 2.01
N ALA A 484 -130.50 -87.17 2.55
CA ALA A 484 -130.46 -88.64 2.54
C ALA A 484 -131.52 -89.26 3.48
N GLN A 485 -131.79 -88.65 4.64
CA GLN A 485 -132.86 -89.13 5.54
C GLN A 485 -134.26 -88.90 4.97
N LEU A 486 -134.46 -87.82 4.20
CA LEU A 486 -135.74 -87.51 3.57
C LEU A 486 -136.10 -88.49 2.44
N THR A 487 -135.12 -88.89 1.62
CA THR A 487 -135.34 -89.88 0.54
C THR A 487 -135.61 -91.29 1.08
N GLN A 488 -135.03 -91.66 2.24
CA GLN A 488 -135.35 -92.93 2.91
C GLN A 488 -136.79 -92.97 3.45
N GLN A 489 -137.33 -91.84 3.94
CA GLN A 489 -138.74 -91.72 4.36
C GLN A 489 -139.72 -91.78 3.16
N GLN A 490 -139.35 -91.20 2.01
CA GLN A 490 -140.20 -91.20 0.81
C GLN A 490 -140.40 -92.61 0.24
N ASN A 491 -139.34 -93.43 0.14
CA ASN A 491 -139.44 -94.79 -0.38
C ASN A 491 -140.38 -95.69 0.45
N LEU A 492 -140.37 -95.54 1.78
CA LEU A 492 -141.24 -96.30 2.69
C LEU A 492 -142.74 -95.95 2.50
N CYS A 493 -143.05 -94.71 2.13
CA CYS A 493 -144.41 -94.30 1.82
C CYS A 493 -144.90 -94.86 0.47
N GLU A 494 -144.03 -95.00 -0.54
CA GLU A 494 -144.41 -95.56 -1.85
C GLU A 494 -144.73 -97.06 -1.81
N GLU A 495 -144.07 -97.84 -0.94
CA GLU A 495 -144.38 -99.26 -0.76
C GLU A 495 -145.75 -99.44 -0.07
N LEU A 496 -146.01 -98.70 1.00
CA LEU A 496 -147.31 -98.72 1.70
C LEU A 496 -148.47 -98.22 0.81
N GLN A 497 -148.21 -97.28 -0.10
CA GLN A 497 -149.19 -96.79 -1.07
C GLN A 497 -149.59 -97.88 -2.09
N LYS A 498 -148.64 -98.71 -2.54
CA LYS A 498 -148.90 -99.84 -3.47
C LYS A 498 -149.69 -100.96 -2.80
N GLU A 499 -149.37 -101.28 -1.55
CA GLU A 499 -150.08 -102.30 -0.77
C GLU A 499 -151.57 -101.90 -0.56
N LYS A 500 -151.81 -100.62 -0.23
CA LYS A 500 -153.15 -100.05 -0.09
C LYS A 500 -154.00 -100.17 -1.38
N GLN A 501 -153.45 -99.77 -2.53
CA GLN A 501 -154.16 -99.86 -3.82
C GLN A 501 -154.55 -101.31 -4.17
N THR A 502 -153.68 -102.28 -3.84
CA THR A 502 -153.94 -103.70 -4.10
C THR A 502 -155.10 -104.24 -3.24
N LEU A 503 -155.24 -103.75 -2.01
CA LEU A 503 -156.35 -104.10 -1.11
C LEU A 503 -157.68 -103.42 -1.51
N GLU A 504 -157.63 -102.17 -1.98
CA GLU A 504 -158.82 -101.43 -2.42
C GLU A 504 -159.52 -102.10 -3.62
N VAL A 505 -158.75 -102.60 -4.62
CA VAL A 505 -159.30 -103.34 -5.77
C VAL A 505 -160.05 -104.61 -5.34
N ASN A 506 -159.51 -105.37 -4.39
CA ASN A 506 -160.14 -106.60 -3.89
C ASN A 506 -161.43 -106.30 -3.11
N VAL A 507 -161.48 -105.18 -2.38
CA VAL A 507 -162.67 -104.74 -1.65
C VAL A 507 -163.81 -104.33 -2.60
N ASP A 508 -163.50 -103.65 -3.69
CA ASP A 508 -164.53 -103.19 -4.63
C ASP A 508 -165.10 -104.31 -5.52
N GLU A 509 -164.28 -105.33 -5.86
CA GLU A 509 -164.78 -106.54 -6.54
C GLU A 509 -165.75 -107.34 -5.63
N LEU A 510 -165.42 -107.49 -4.34
CA LEU A 510 -166.31 -108.11 -3.35
C LEU A 510 -167.60 -107.32 -3.13
N LYS A 511 -167.55 -105.97 -3.07
CA LYS A 511 -168.77 -105.13 -2.99
C LYS A 511 -169.69 -105.33 -4.20
N LYS A 512 -169.12 -105.48 -5.40
CA LYS A 512 -169.87 -105.72 -6.64
C LYS A 512 -170.68 -107.01 -6.57
N GLN A 513 -170.06 -108.09 -6.13
CA GLN A 513 -170.68 -109.41 -5.98
C GLN A 513 -171.79 -109.39 -4.90
N VAL A 514 -171.59 -108.68 -3.78
CA VAL A 514 -172.62 -108.49 -2.76
C VAL A 514 -173.81 -107.68 -3.31
N ALA A 515 -173.57 -106.60 -4.05
CA ALA A 515 -174.63 -105.76 -4.61
C ALA A 515 -175.50 -106.50 -5.65
N ASP A 516 -174.93 -107.39 -6.45
CA ASP A 516 -175.67 -108.21 -7.41
C ASP A 516 -176.54 -109.29 -6.73
N LEU A 517 -176.06 -109.85 -5.62
CA LEU A 517 -176.86 -110.78 -4.80
C LEU A 517 -178.03 -110.06 -4.10
N THR A 518 -177.82 -108.86 -3.56
CA THR A 518 -178.89 -108.08 -2.90
C THR A 518 -180.00 -107.69 -3.89
N ARG A 519 -179.64 -107.17 -5.08
CA ARG A 519 -180.64 -106.81 -6.13
C ARG A 519 -181.50 -108.00 -6.57
N ARG A 520 -180.94 -109.21 -6.62
CA ARG A 520 -181.72 -110.42 -6.94
C ARG A 520 -182.74 -110.76 -5.85
N VAL A 521 -182.37 -110.65 -4.57
CA VAL A 521 -183.26 -110.95 -3.43
C VAL A 521 -184.46 -110.00 -3.38
N ASP A 522 -184.26 -108.70 -3.60
CA ASP A 522 -185.36 -107.73 -3.52
C ASP A 522 -186.33 -107.83 -4.70
N SER A 523 -185.83 -108.14 -5.90
CA SER A 523 -186.67 -108.37 -7.09
C SER A 523 -187.64 -109.56 -6.94
N LEU A 524 -187.28 -110.56 -6.14
CA LEU A 524 -188.12 -111.73 -5.89
C LEU A 524 -189.23 -111.45 -4.86
N LYS A 525 -188.94 -110.68 -3.81
CA LYS A 525 -189.92 -110.31 -2.77
C LYS A 525 -191.08 -109.47 -3.32
N GLU A 526 -190.80 -108.51 -4.19
CA GLU A 526 -191.87 -107.65 -4.73
C GLU A 526 -192.75 -108.38 -5.74
N ARG A 527 -192.21 -109.39 -6.45
CA ARG A 527 -192.97 -110.29 -7.32
C ARG A 527 -193.90 -111.21 -6.52
N GLU A 528 -193.46 -111.71 -5.38
CA GLU A 528 -194.26 -112.52 -4.46
C GLU A 528 -195.44 -111.70 -3.88
N ARG A 529 -195.20 -110.42 -3.55
CA ARG A 529 -196.20 -109.50 -3.02
C ARG A 529 -197.37 -109.21 -3.97
N LEU A 530 -197.10 -109.10 -5.28
CA LEU A 530 -198.12 -108.78 -6.29
C LEU A 530 -198.97 -110.00 -6.67
N LEU A 531 -198.41 -111.22 -6.65
CA LEU A 531 -199.13 -112.46 -7.00
C LEU A 531 -200.21 -112.86 -5.99
N VAL A 532 -200.15 -112.34 -4.76
CA VAL A 532 -201.19 -112.58 -3.72
C VAL A 532 -202.39 -111.64 -3.86
N ALA A 533 -202.22 -110.47 -4.50
CA ALA A 533 -203.25 -109.43 -4.55
C ALA A 533 -204.22 -109.53 -5.75
N PHE A 534 -203.80 -110.16 -6.86
CA PHE A 534 -204.59 -110.21 -8.10
C PHE A 534 -204.52 -111.60 -8.78
N PRO A 535 -205.42 -112.54 -8.44
CA PRO A 535 -205.40 -113.90 -8.98
C PRO A 535 -205.61 -114.01 -10.50
N GLU A 536 -206.20 -112.99 -11.14
CA GLU A 536 -206.55 -112.99 -12.57
C GLU A 536 -205.44 -112.49 -13.50
N LEU A 537 -204.30 -112.01 -12.96
CA LEU A 537 -203.14 -111.56 -13.75
C LEU A 537 -202.14 -112.69 -14.11
N ASN A 538 -202.55 -113.94 -14.00
CA ASN A 538 -201.67 -115.09 -14.17
C ASN A 538 -201.41 -115.46 -15.65
N ASN A 539 -200.55 -114.68 -16.32
CA ASN A 539 -200.14 -114.95 -17.70
C ASN A 539 -199.20 -116.17 -17.83
N TRP A 540 -199.79 -117.31 -18.20
CA TRP A 540 -199.09 -118.42 -18.85
C TRP A 540 -198.89 -118.14 -20.34
N SER A 541 -197.67 -117.79 -20.81
CA SER A 541 -197.19 -118.12 -22.17
C SER A 541 -195.77 -117.61 -22.51
N GLN A 542 -194.75 -118.47 -22.31
CA GLN A 542 -193.47 -118.65 -23.06
C GLN A 542 -192.49 -119.37 -22.11
N ALA A 543 -192.28 -120.69 -22.23
CA ALA A 543 -191.36 -121.38 -23.16
C ALA A 543 -189.86 -121.10 -22.84
N GLN A 544 -188.92 -122.07 -22.74
CA GLN A 544 -188.91 -123.54 -22.88
C GLN A 544 -187.66 -124.11 -22.11
N PRO A 545 -187.40 -125.44 -22.04
CA PRO A 545 -186.38 -126.01 -21.12
C PRO A 545 -184.97 -126.17 -21.74
N GLN A 546 -183.91 -126.16 -20.92
CA GLN A 546 -182.57 -126.66 -21.29
C GLN A 546 -181.84 -127.36 -20.13
N SER A 547 -181.11 -128.43 -20.47
CA SER A 547 -180.26 -129.29 -19.61
C SER A 547 -178.78 -128.96 -19.85
N THR A 548 -177.90 -129.31 -18.90
CA THR A 548 -176.43 -129.12 -19.01
C THR A 548 -175.68 -130.41 -19.40
N GLY A 549 -176.40 -131.44 -19.86
CA GLY A 549 -175.79 -132.52 -20.66
C GLY A 549 -174.90 -133.53 -19.93
N ASN A 550 -174.82 -133.52 -18.59
CA ASN A 550 -174.27 -134.63 -17.81
C ASN A 550 -175.39 -135.35 -17.06
N LEU A 551 -175.84 -136.47 -17.63
CA LEU A 551 -177.04 -137.20 -17.24
C LEU A 551 -177.05 -137.60 -15.75
N ILE A 552 -175.88 -137.83 -15.16
CA ILE A 552 -175.73 -138.26 -13.76
C ILE A 552 -175.98 -137.09 -12.80
N LEU A 553 -175.41 -135.92 -13.07
CA LEU A 553 -175.58 -134.71 -12.25
C LEU A 553 -177.02 -134.19 -12.32
N ASP A 554 -177.61 -134.16 -13.52
CA ASP A 554 -179.02 -133.81 -13.69
C ASP A 554 -179.91 -134.83 -12.95
N MET A 555 -179.65 -136.15 -13.07
CA MET A 555 -180.39 -137.18 -12.32
C MET A 555 -180.24 -137.07 -10.80
N GLU A 556 -179.05 -136.74 -10.26
CA GLU A 556 -178.86 -136.58 -8.81
C GLU A 556 -179.64 -135.38 -8.28
N GLN A 557 -179.60 -134.23 -8.97
CA GLN A 557 -180.44 -133.09 -8.62
C GLN A 557 -181.93 -133.44 -8.70
N GLN A 558 -182.35 -134.21 -9.71
CA GLN A 558 -183.74 -134.60 -9.90
C GLN A 558 -184.20 -135.65 -8.88
N LEU A 559 -183.33 -136.58 -8.46
CA LEU A 559 -183.57 -137.53 -7.35
C LEU A 559 -183.60 -136.83 -5.98
N GLN A 560 -182.72 -135.86 -5.75
CA GLN A 560 -182.65 -135.09 -4.51
C GLN A 560 -183.87 -134.17 -4.38
N ALA A 561 -184.28 -133.50 -5.47
CA ALA A 561 -185.52 -132.74 -5.55
C ALA A 561 -186.76 -133.64 -5.35
N ASN A 562 -186.82 -134.81 -5.97
CA ASN A 562 -187.91 -135.77 -5.77
C ASN A 562 -187.95 -136.32 -4.33
N ARG A 563 -186.80 -136.58 -3.69
CA ARG A 563 -186.73 -136.97 -2.26
C ARG A 563 -187.30 -135.90 -1.32
N ILE A 564 -186.99 -134.63 -1.59
CA ILE A 564 -187.52 -133.49 -0.82
C ILE A 564 -189.03 -133.35 -1.07
N ARG A 565 -189.47 -133.44 -2.33
CA ARG A 565 -190.88 -133.36 -2.74
C ARG A 565 -191.73 -134.47 -2.12
N ILE A 566 -191.23 -135.70 -2.07
CA ILE A 566 -191.90 -136.84 -1.41
C ILE A 566 -192.00 -136.59 0.09
N LYS A 567 -190.93 -136.19 0.78
CA LYS A 567 -191.00 -135.87 2.22
C LYS A 567 -192.02 -134.77 2.55
N VAL A 568 -192.07 -133.70 1.75
CA VAL A 568 -193.05 -132.62 1.92
C VAL A 568 -194.48 -133.15 1.70
N MET A 569 -194.72 -133.90 0.61
CA MET A 569 -196.01 -134.54 0.35
C MET A 569 -196.43 -135.54 1.44
N GLU A 570 -195.50 -136.28 2.04
CA GLU A 570 -195.77 -137.20 3.15
C GLU A 570 -196.12 -136.44 4.44
N GLN A 571 -195.42 -135.35 4.75
CA GLN A 571 -195.76 -134.45 5.85
C GLN A 571 -197.12 -133.77 5.66
N GLU A 572 -197.42 -133.28 4.45
CA GLU A 572 -198.71 -132.68 4.12
C GLU A 572 -199.83 -133.72 4.14
N ASN A 573 -199.64 -134.92 3.59
CA ASN A 573 -200.62 -136.01 3.66
C ASN A 573 -200.87 -136.48 5.10
N ALA A 574 -199.85 -136.57 5.94
CA ALA A 574 -200.01 -136.89 7.37
C ALA A 574 -200.75 -135.77 8.13
N THR A 575 -200.53 -134.51 7.74
CA THR A 575 -201.25 -133.35 8.28
C THR A 575 -202.72 -133.32 7.81
N LEU A 576 -202.98 -133.66 6.55
CA LEU A 576 -204.30 -133.84 5.95
C LEU A 576 -205.07 -135.00 6.60
N HIS A 577 -204.42 -136.15 6.84
CA HIS A 577 -205.04 -137.26 7.56
C HIS A 577 -205.40 -136.88 9.00
N LYS A 578 -204.50 -136.23 9.76
CA LYS A 578 -204.81 -135.73 11.12
C LYS A 578 -205.92 -134.68 11.16
N SER A 579 -206.04 -133.84 10.13
CA SER A 579 -207.14 -132.87 10.03
C SER A 579 -208.46 -133.52 9.60
N LEU A 580 -208.44 -134.57 8.76
CA LEU A 580 -209.60 -135.40 8.43
C LEU A 580 -210.10 -136.23 9.62
N GLU A 581 -209.19 -136.77 10.45
CA GLU A 581 -209.53 -137.44 11.70
C GLU A 581 -210.27 -136.48 12.67
N LYS A 582 -209.83 -135.20 12.73
CA LYS A 582 -210.52 -134.11 13.45
C LYS A 582 -211.83 -133.64 12.80
N LEU A 583 -211.97 -133.74 11.48
CA LEU A 583 -213.18 -133.33 10.75
C LEU A 583 -214.29 -134.38 10.82
N LYS A 584 -213.95 -135.67 10.76
CA LYS A 584 -214.94 -136.76 10.87
C LYS A 584 -215.46 -136.91 12.30
N THR A 585 -214.59 -136.74 13.31
CA THR A 585 -215.01 -136.62 14.72
C THR A 585 -215.90 -135.38 14.96
N ARG A 586 -215.66 -134.24 14.30
CA ARG A 586 -216.57 -133.08 14.35
C ARG A 586 -217.90 -133.28 13.61
N ALA A 587 -217.93 -134.01 12.50
CA ALA A 587 -219.18 -134.30 11.78
C ALA A 587 -220.07 -135.30 12.54
N GLN A 588 -219.49 -136.33 13.18
CA GLN A 588 -220.25 -137.24 14.05
C GLN A 588 -220.80 -136.56 15.32
N GLN A 589 -220.19 -135.46 15.78
CA GLN A 589 -220.68 -134.72 16.96
C GLN A 589 -221.92 -133.84 16.73
N ASN A 590 -222.24 -133.46 15.49
CA ASN A 590 -223.42 -132.64 15.18
C ASN A 590 -224.55 -133.40 14.46
N ALA A 591 -224.49 -134.74 14.42
CA ALA A 591 -225.63 -135.57 14.03
C ALA A 591 -226.88 -135.41 14.94
N CYS A 592 -226.70 -134.95 16.20
CA CYS A 592 -227.69 -135.18 17.26
C CYS A 592 -227.98 -134.00 18.20
N ARG A 593 -227.47 -132.78 17.98
CA ARG A 593 -227.82 -131.65 18.86
C ARG A 593 -229.14 -130.98 18.49
N VAL A 594 -230.22 -131.56 19.04
CA VAL A 594 -231.41 -130.86 19.57
C VAL A 594 -232.23 -130.12 18.49
N ARG A 595 -233.30 -130.66 17.88
CA ARG A 595 -234.38 -131.55 18.36
C ARG A 595 -235.03 -131.04 19.65
N MET A 596 -236.31 -130.66 19.59
CA MET A 596 -237.09 -129.95 20.63
C MET A 596 -236.75 -128.44 20.64
N TYR A 597 -237.69 -127.49 20.58
CA TYR A 597 -239.05 -127.49 21.16
C TYR A 597 -240.14 -126.95 20.20
N THR A 598 -241.24 -127.74 20.06
CA THR A 598 -242.69 -127.41 20.26
C THR A 598 -243.26 -126.04 19.86
N LYS A 599 -244.53 -125.86 19.44
CA LYS A 599 -245.73 -126.72 19.24
C LYS A 599 -246.83 -125.84 18.57
N GLU A 600 -247.79 -126.45 17.86
CA GLU A 600 -249.15 -125.90 17.54
C GLU A 600 -249.18 -124.62 16.65
N PHE A 601 -250.13 -124.36 15.74
CA PHE A 601 -251.59 -124.61 15.73
C PHE A 601 -252.15 -125.06 14.35
N HIS A 602 -253.48 -125.29 14.30
CA HIS A 602 -254.31 -125.70 13.15
C HIS A 602 -254.29 -124.62 12.02
N VAL A 603 -254.78 -124.79 10.78
CA VAL A 603 -256.06 -125.34 10.27
C VAL A 603 -255.77 -125.82 8.81
N LYS A 604 -256.38 -126.89 8.27
CA LYS A 604 -257.65 -127.54 8.63
C LYS A 604 -257.52 -129.05 8.84
#